data_AF-A0A7J5ZBP8-F1
#
_entry.id   AF-A0A7J5ZBP8-F1
#
_cell.length_a   1.000
_cell.length_b   1.000
_cell.length_c   1.000
_cell.angle_alpha   90.00
_cell.angle_beta   90.00
_cell.angle_gamma   90.00
#
_symmetry.space_group_name_H-M   'P 1'
#
loop_
_entity.id
_entity.type
_entity.pdbx_description
1 polymer ?
#
loop_
_entity_poly.entity_id
_entity_poly.type
_entity_poly.pdbx_seq_one_letter_code
_entity_poly.pdbx_strand_id
1 'polypeptide(L)'
;MDTSDFPWCWYYLADCGRWHRFEDDPDNPLRSEDIEKYYKRNSKAVLNTSSGNCESKMDYSAMLQTDLITGRQRRIQRAFNIERGPEYLTVADYVKTEGLLNADIVSISRIQNLDLWEIFCRKKKQIMRIQDVKEIQEKRLFHGTEMTNVDSICKYNFDLRLTGKHASVYGKGIYFAKHAQFADRYSIGSRDPLPLYGGETRGVQGEYTKVIFLARVIIGKSTVGQDIYRKPDHGSSENTHYSCVDDVNHPKIFVIFDPNQIYPEYLIQYTGR
;
A
#
# COMPACT_ATOMS: atom_id res chain seq x y z
N MET A 1 4.27 21.85 -12.19
CA MET A 1 3.92 20.91 -11.11
C MET A 1 3.68 21.75 -9.88
N ASP A 2 2.42 21.99 -9.57
CA ASP A 2 2.02 22.79 -8.41
C ASP A 2 2.27 21.97 -7.14
N THR A 3 3.04 22.50 -6.20
CA THR A 3 3.38 21.82 -4.93
C THR A 3 2.40 22.17 -3.82
N SER A 4 1.27 22.75 -4.18
CA SER A 4 0.18 23.20 -3.29
C SER A 4 -0.60 22.05 -2.64
N ASP A 5 -0.60 20.84 -3.23
CA ASP A 5 -1.42 19.69 -2.79
C ASP A 5 -0.75 18.72 -1.80
N PHE A 6 0.46 19.02 -1.32
CA PHE A 6 1.17 18.13 -0.38
C PHE A 6 0.96 18.56 1.08
N PRO A 7 0.45 17.69 1.98
CA PRO A 7 0.42 17.99 3.41
C PRO A 7 1.85 17.85 3.97
N TRP A 8 2.54 18.98 4.04
CA TRP A 8 3.77 19.10 4.81
C TRP A 8 3.45 18.90 6.28
N CYS A 9 4.12 17.95 6.91
CA CYS A 9 4.01 17.71 8.34
C CYS A 9 5.21 18.30 9.07
N TRP A 10 4.96 18.73 10.30
CA TRP A 10 5.99 19.25 11.18
C TRP A 10 6.31 18.19 12.23
N TYR A 11 7.60 18.03 12.48
CA TYR A 11 8.14 17.04 13.39
C TYR A 11 9.06 17.70 14.41
N TYR A 12 9.11 17.16 15.62
CA TYR A 12 10.10 17.50 16.65
C TYR A 12 10.94 16.29 17.02
N LEU A 13 12.21 16.51 17.36
CA LEU A 13 13.10 15.47 17.85
C LEU A 13 12.87 15.32 19.36
N ALA A 14 12.29 14.18 19.77
CA ALA A 14 12.04 13.88 21.18
C ALA A 14 13.30 13.36 21.89
N ASP A 15 13.27 13.36 23.22
CA ASP A 15 14.38 12.89 24.07
C ASP A 15 14.74 11.41 23.84
N CYS A 16 13.82 10.63 23.27
CA CYS A 16 14.07 9.25 22.83
C CYS A 16 14.93 9.16 21.55
N GLY A 17 15.34 10.29 20.96
CA GLY A 17 16.14 10.36 19.75
C GLY A 17 15.35 10.12 18.45
N ARG A 18 14.02 10.05 18.51
CA ARG A 18 13.14 9.85 17.35
C ARG A 18 12.39 11.13 16.98
N TRP A 19 12.03 11.25 15.71
CA TRP A 19 11.17 12.33 15.23
C TRP A 19 9.70 11.97 15.46
N HIS A 20 8.97 12.84 16.15
CA HIS A 20 7.54 12.73 16.40
C HIS A 20 6.80 13.84 15.67
N ARG A 21 5.60 13.58 15.16
CA ARG A 21 4.78 14.65 14.58
C ARG A 21 4.19 15.50 15.69
N PHE A 22 4.02 16.78 15.40
CA PHE A 22 3.38 17.70 16.34
C PHE A 22 1.97 17.25 16.75
N GLU A 23 1.22 16.64 15.84
CA GLU A 23 -0.14 16.13 16.07
C GLU A 23 -0.22 14.79 16.82
N ASP A 24 0.90 14.07 17.00
CA ASP A 24 0.94 12.80 17.76
C ASP A 24 1.08 13.05 19.28
N ASP A 25 1.35 14.29 19.68
CA ASP A 25 1.48 14.72 21.08
C ASP A 25 0.13 15.29 21.58
N PRO A 26 -0.57 14.58 22.49
CA PRO A 26 -1.92 14.98 22.94
C PRO A 26 -1.91 16.28 23.75
N ASP A 27 -0.77 16.66 24.33
CA ASP A 27 -0.61 17.89 25.12
C ASP A 27 -0.19 19.09 24.24
N ASN A 28 0.08 18.84 22.95
CA ASN A 28 0.53 19.86 22.03
C ASN A 28 -0.65 20.54 21.31
N PRO A 29 -0.86 21.85 21.51
CA PRO A 29 -1.97 22.58 20.90
C PRO A 29 -1.82 22.79 19.39
N LEU A 30 -0.62 22.63 18.84
CA LEU A 30 -0.30 23.02 17.47
C LEU A 30 -0.37 21.82 16.54
N ARG A 31 -1.15 21.95 15.47
CA ARG A 31 -1.17 20.99 14.37
C ARG A 31 -0.15 21.40 13.31
N SER A 32 0.35 20.41 12.56
CA SER A 32 1.26 20.65 11.43
C SER A 32 0.70 21.66 10.43
N GLU A 33 -0.62 21.67 10.22
CA GLU A 33 -1.29 22.61 9.31
C GLU A 33 -1.14 24.06 9.74
N ASP A 34 -1.24 24.34 11.05
CA ASP A 34 -1.11 25.69 11.59
C ASP A 34 0.33 26.17 11.46
N ILE A 35 1.29 25.33 11.85
CA ILE A 35 2.73 25.62 11.73
C ILE A 35 3.10 25.88 10.27
N GLU A 36 2.59 25.06 9.34
CA GLU A 36 2.83 25.22 7.90
C GLU A 36 2.26 26.54 7.35
N LYS A 37 1.07 26.96 7.80
CA LYS A 37 0.49 28.27 7.43
C LYS A 37 1.38 29.43 7.87
N TYR A 38 1.92 29.39 9.10
CA TYR A 38 2.84 30.43 9.58
C TYR A 38 4.18 30.41 8.85
N TYR A 39 4.77 29.23 8.66
CA TYR A 39 6.03 29.07 7.94
C TYR A 39 5.94 29.56 6.50
N LYS A 40 4.86 29.24 5.77
CA LYS A 40 4.66 29.73 4.39
C LYS A 40 4.52 31.24 4.31
N ARG A 41 3.98 31.90 5.35
CA ARG A 41 3.90 33.37 5.40
C ARG A 41 5.28 34.00 5.58
N ASN A 42 6.12 33.41 6.42
CA ASN A 42 7.50 33.85 6.62
C ASN A 42 8.37 32.72 7.18
N SER A 43 9.19 32.13 6.32
CA SER A 43 10.06 31.01 6.66
C SER A 43 11.21 31.37 7.60
N LYS A 44 11.37 32.65 7.95
CA LYS A 44 12.37 33.17 8.88
C LYS A 44 11.76 33.72 10.18
N ALA A 45 10.44 33.66 10.33
CA ALA A 45 9.76 34.18 11.51
C ALA A 45 10.03 33.32 12.75
N VAL A 46 9.78 33.95 13.90
CA VAL A 46 9.63 33.25 15.17
C VAL A 46 8.14 33.24 15.52
N LEU A 47 7.56 32.06 15.69
CA LEU A 47 6.19 31.88 16.15
C LEU A 47 6.19 31.66 17.66
N ASN A 48 5.48 32.51 18.41
CA ASN A 48 5.24 32.30 19.84
C ASN A 48 3.88 31.63 20.03
N THR A 49 3.83 30.63 20.91
CA THR A 49 2.65 29.81 21.14
C THR A 49 2.45 29.63 22.63
N SER A 50 1.22 29.84 23.08
CA SER A 50 0.82 29.68 24.47
C SER A 50 -0.44 28.82 24.51
N SER A 51 -0.35 27.66 25.15
CA SER A 51 -1.53 26.83 25.45
C SER A 51 -1.36 26.14 26.79
N GLY A 52 -2.35 26.31 27.66
CA GLY A 52 -2.30 25.79 29.03
C GLY A 52 -1.03 26.26 29.75
N ASN A 53 -0.27 25.29 30.28
CA ASN A 53 1.01 25.54 30.97
C ASN A 53 2.23 25.47 30.03
N CYS A 54 2.03 25.47 28.72
CA CYS A 54 3.13 25.39 27.75
C CYS A 54 3.25 26.71 26.99
N GLU A 55 4.30 27.46 27.29
CA GLU A 55 4.73 28.60 26.49
C GLU A 55 5.95 28.19 25.68
N SER A 56 5.85 28.24 24.35
CA SER A 56 6.97 27.85 23.49
C SER A 56 7.11 28.79 22.29
N LYS A 57 8.35 29.00 21.87
CA LYS A 57 8.69 29.72 20.63
C LYS A 57 9.27 28.76 19.60
N MET A 58 8.88 28.91 18.34
CA MET A 58 9.47 28.21 17.19
C MET A 58 10.23 29.20 16.33
N ASP A 59 11.54 29.02 16.21
CA ASP A 59 12.38 29.75 15.27
C ASP A 59 12.51 28.93 13.99
N TYR A 60 11.86 29.39 12.92
CA TYR A 60 11.87 28.69 11.63
C TYR A 60 13.20 28.83 10.88
N SER A 61 14.00 29.85 11.17
CA SER A 61 15.34 29.99 10.58
C SER A 61 16.30 28.98 11.21
N ALA A 62 16.24 28.86 12.54
CA ALA A 62 17.09 27.93 13.29
C ALA A 62 16.57 26.49 13.28
N MET A 63 15.31 26.28 12.91
CA MET A 63 14.62 25.00 13.02
C MET A 63 14.66 24.46 14.46
N LEU A 64 14.33 25.33 15.41
CA LEU A 64 14.31 25.04 16.84
C LEU A 64 12.97 25.45 17.46
N GLN A 65 12.45 24.60 18.34
CA GLN A 65 11.42 24.99 19.31
C GLN A 65 12.08 25.15 20.68
N THR A 66 11.78 26.24 21.38
CA THR A 66 12.22 26.53 22.74
C THR A 66 11.02 26.60 23.66
N ASP A 67 11.04 25.83 24.73
CA ASP A 67 10.12 25.98 25.86
C ASP A 67 10.57 27.20 26.68
N LEU A 68 9.67 28.18 26.86
CA LEU A 68 9.98 29.46 27.49
C LEU A 68 10.01 29.38 29.02
N ILE A 69 9.43 28.33 29.61
CA ILE A 69 9.39 28.13 31.07
C ILE A 69 10.68 27.47 31.54
N THR A 70 11.11 26.41 30.84
CA THR A 70 12.27 25.59 31.19
C THR A 70 13.54 25.99 30.44
N GLY A 71 13.41 26.76 29.36
CA GLY A 71 14.52 27.12 28.47
C GLY A 71 15.01 25.96 27.58
N ARG A 72 14.40 24.77 27.66
CA ARG A 72 14.80 23.61 26.86
C ARG A 72 14.54 23.84 25.37
N GLN A 73 15.45 23.34 24.55
CA GLN A 73 15.34 23.43 23.10
C GLN A 73 15.27 22.04 22.47
N ARG A 74 14.42 21.89 21.45
CA ARG A 74 14.35 20.70 20.60
C ARG A 74 14.40 21.08 19.13
N ARG A 75 15.01 20.22 18.31
CA ARG A 75 15.04 20.39 16.85
C ARG A 75 13.65 20.14 16.29
N ILE A 76 13.26 20.97 15.32
CA ILE A 76 12.05 20.77 14.53
C ILE A 76 12.43 20.59 13.07
N GLN A 77 11.58 19.94 12.29
CA GLN A 77 11.78 19.86 10.85
C GLN A 77 10.44 19.81 10.12
N ARG A 78 10.48 20.32 8.90
CA ARG A 78 9.41 20.22 7.91
C ARG A 78 9.74 19.06 6.98
N ALA A 79 8.89 18.04 6.96
CA ALA A 79 9.06 16.88 6.09
C ALA A 79 7.73 16.50 5.44
N PHE A 80 7.80 15.79 4.32
CA PHE A 80 6.61 15.21 3.74
C PHE A 80 6.01 14.18 4.70
N ASN A 81 4.69 14.20 4.85
CA ASN A 81 4.01 13.07 5.46
C ASN A 81 4.10 11.87 4.52
N ILE A 82 5.16 11.07 4.67
CA ILE A 82 5.35 9.85 3.86
C ILE A 82 4.16 8.90 4.05
N GLU A 83 3.47 8.97 5.19
CA GLU A 83 2.30 8.13 5.49
C GLU A 83 1.02 8.59 4.79
N ARG A 84 1.00 9.79 4.17
CA ARG A 84 -0.15 10.33 3.41
C ARG A 84 0.25 11.10 2.16
N GLY A 85 1.29 10.64 1.44
CA GLY A 85 1.66 11.21 0.14
C GLY A 85 0.57 11.03 -0.93
N PRO A 86 0.67 11.66 -2.11
CA PRO A 86 -0.34 11.52 -3.17
C PRO A 86 -0.53 10.07 -3.66
N GLU A 87 0.55 9.29 -3.67
CA GLU A 87 0.50 7.85 -3.97
C GLU A 87 -0.36 7.12 -2.93
N TYR A 88 -0.15 7.39 -1.63
CA TYR A 88 -0.98 6.83 -0.57
C TYR A 88 -2.45 7.21 -0.76
N LEU A 89 -2.76 8.49 -0.97
CA LEU A 89 -4.14 8.96 -1.13
C LEU A 89 -4.81 8.30 -2.35
N THR A 90 -4.10 8.18 -3.46
CA THR A 90 -4.59 7.51 -4.67
C THR A 90 -4.90 6.03 -4.40
N VAL A 91 -4.00 5.32 -3.72
CA VAL A 91 -4.21 3.89 -3.42
C VAL A 91 -5.30 3.72 -2.36
N ALA A 92 -5.33 4.54 -1.33
CA ALA A 92 -6.36 4.51 -0.29
C ALA A 92 -7.75 4.78 -0.86
N ASP A 93 -7.88 5.79 -1.74
CA ASP A 93 -9.12 6.05 -2.47
C ASP A 93 -9.52 4.84 -3.31
N TYR A 94 -8.61 4.31 -4.15
CA TYR A 94 -8.88 3.13 -4.97
C TYR A 94 -9.34 1.91 -4.15
N VAL A 95 -8.73 1.67 -2.97
CA VAL A 95 -9.13 0.58 -2.06
C VAL A 95 -10.55 0.78 -1.53
N LYS A 96 -10.93 2.03 -1.25
CA LYS A 96 -12.25 2.39 -0.71
C LYS A 96 -13.33 2.40 -1.78
N THR A 97 -13.08 3.04 -2.92
CA THR A 97 -14.06 3.30 -3.98
C THR A 97 -14.18 2.11 -4.92
N GLU A 98 -13.08 1.70 -5.55
CA GLU A 98 -13.05 0.56 -6.48
C GLU A 98 -12.96 -0.78 -5.74
N GLY A 99 -12.21 -0.83 -4.64
CA GLY A 99 -12.06 -2.02 -3.81
C GLY A 99 -13.26 -2.31 -2.91
N LEU A 100 -14.12 -1.32 -2.65
CA LEU A 100 -15.29 -1.42 -1.78
C LEU A 100 -14.96 -1.90 -0.34
N LEU A 101 -13.73 -1.66 0.13
CA LEU A 101 -13.29 -2.13 1.44
C LEU A 101 -13.86 -1.26 2.57
N ASN A 102 -14.79 -1.83 3.34
CA ASN A 102 -15.40 -1.16 4.49
C ASN A 102 -14.63 -1.43 5.80
N ALA A 103 -13.33 -1.12 5.84
CA ALA A 103 -12.47 -1.24 7.01
C ALA A 103 -11.45 -0.10 7.07
N ASP A 104 -10.96 0.25 8.26
CA ASP A 104 -10.02 1.35 8.42
C ASP A 104 -8.62 0.91 7.98
N ILE A 105 -8.03 1.69 7.07
CA ILE A 105 -6.69 1.41 6.56
C ILE A 105 -5.69 1.84 7.63
N VAL A 106 -4.95 0.86 8.15
CA VAL A 106 -3.87 1.07 9.13
C VAL A 106 -2.62 1.53 8.40
N SER A 107 -2.25 0.83 7.32
CA SER A 107 -1.06 1.18 6.53
C SER A 107 -1.18 0.73 5.07
N ILE A 108 -0.46 1.43 4.19
CA ILE A 108 -0.24 1.02 2.80
C ILE A 108 1.28 1.05 2.58
N SER A 109 1.85 -0.11 2.26
CA SER A 109 3.27 -0.26 2.01
C SER A 109 3.51 -0.55 0.54
N ARG A 110 4.25 0.31 -0.14
CA ARG A 110 4.72 0.04 -1.51
C ARG A 110 5.84 -0.99 -1.46
N ILE A 111 5.71 -2.04 -2.27
CA ILE A 111 6.71 -3.09 -2.35
C ILE A 111 7.71 -2.71 -3.45
N GLN A 112 9.00 -2.74 -3.11
CA GLN A 112 10.09 -2.36 -4.02
C GLN A 112 11.04 -3.54 -4.23
N ASN A 113 10.54 -4.58 -4.89
CA ASN A 113 11.36 -5.71 -5.31
C ASN A 113 11.75 -5.53 -6.78
N LEU A 114 12.98 -5.06 -7.03
CA LEU A 114 13.46 -4.74 -8.38
C LEU A 114 13.54 -5.98 -9.27
N ASP A 115 13.91 -7.15 -8.73
CA ASP A 115 14.00 -8.40 -9.48
C ASP A 115 12.62 -8.83 -9.99
N LEU A 116 11.61 -8.83 -9.12
CA LEU A 116 10.24 -9.15 -9.50
C LEU A 116 9.67 -8.13 -10.50
N TRP A 117 10.01 -6.85 -10.33
CA TRP A 117 9.60 -5.80 -11.26
C TRP A 117 10.20 -5.99 -12.66
N GLU A 118 11.49 -6.35 -12.74
CA GLU A 118 12.16 -6.63 -14.01
C GLU A 118 11.54 -7.85 -14.71
N ILE A 119 11.28 -8.91 -13.97
CA ILE A 119 10.62 -10.13 -14.49
C ILE A 119 9.23 -9.78 -15.04
N PHE A 120 8.42 -9.03 -14.29
CA PHE A 120 7.11 -8.55 -14.72
C PHE A 120 7.20 -7.74 -16.02
N CYS A 121 8.11 -6.76 -16.08
CA CYS A 121 8.32 -5.92 -17.26
C CYS A 121 8.79 -6.74 -18.49
N ARG A 122 9.68 -7.72 -18.28
CA ARG A 122 10.13 -8.64 -19.34
C ARG A 122 8.99 -9.50 -19.84
N LYS A 123 8.15 -10.04 -18.95
CA LYS A 123 6.96 -10.82 -19.30
C LYS A 123 5.97 -10.00 -20.12
N LYS A 124 5.71 -8.76 -19.72
CA LYS A 124 4.86 -7.81 -20.46
C LYS A 124 5.36 -7.64 -21.90
N LYS A 125 6.65 -7.29 -22.07
CA LYS A 125 7.28 -7.12 -23.39
C LYS A 125 7.24 -8.40 -24.22
N GLN A 126 7.44 -9.56 -23.59
CA GLN A 126 7.35 -10.85 -24.26
C GLN A 126 5.95 -11.08 -24.85
N ILE A 127 4.89 -10.90 -24.04
CA ILE A 127 3.51 -11.13 -24.50
C ILE A 127 3.15 -10.13 -25.61
N MET A 128 3.51 -8.87 -25.46
CA MET A 128 3.26 -7.84 -26.48
C MET A 128 3.87 -8.18 -27.84
N ARG A 129 5.10 -8.74 -27.86
CA ARG A 129 5.73 -9.22 -29.10
C ARG A 129 5.03 -10.43 -29.71
N ILE A 130 4.57 -11.37 -28.88
CA ILE A 130 3.86 -12.57 -29.36
C ILE A 130 2.53 -12.19 -30.01
N GLN A 131 1.83 -11.21 -29.45
CA GLN A 131 0.54 -10.74 -29.97
C GLN A 131 0.66 -9.69 -31.07
N ASP A 132 1.87 -9.18 -31.33
CA ASP A 132 2.12 -8.03 -32.21
C ASP A 132 1.28 -6.79 -31.83
N VAL A 133 1.29 -6.44 -30.54
CA VAL A 133 0.56 -5.28 -29.99
C VAL A 133 1.49 -4.31 -29.27
N LYS A 134 1.13 -3.02 -29.32
CA LYS A 134 1.87 -1.94 -28.62
C LYS A 134 1.52 -1.80 -27.15
N GLU A 135 0.37 -2.30 -26.73
CA GLU A 135 -0.08 -2.28 -25.35
C GLU A 135 -0.86 -3.54 -25.03
N ILE A 136 -0.82 -3.97 -23.77
CA ILE A 136 -1.58 -5.09 -23.25
C ILE A 136 -2.35 -4.66 -22.01
N GLN A 137 -3.55 -5.21 -21.84
CA GLN A 137 -4.39 -4.91 -20.70
C GLN A 137 -3.73 -5.36 -19.39
N GLU A 138 -3.57 -4.40 -18.48
CA GLU A 138 -3.22 -4.60 -17.09
C GLU A 138 -4.38 -4.20 -16.20
N LYS A 139 -4.46 -4.80 -15.01
CA LYS A 139 -5.35 -4.38 -13.94
C LYS A 139 -4.61 -4.37 -12.61
N ARG A 140 -5.06 -3.46 -11.73
CA ARG A 140 -4.79 -3.58 -10.30
C ARG A 140 -5.88 -4.46 -9.70
N LEU A 141 -5.49 -5.55 -9.04
CA LEU A 141 -6.41 -6.52 -8.48
C LEU A 141 -6.00 -6.92 -7.06
N PHE A 142 -6.97 -7.36 -6.27
CA PHE A 142 -6.80 -7.66 -4.86
C PHE A 142 -6.55 -9.14 -4.61
N HIS A 143 -5.63 -9.45 -3.69
CA HIS A 143 -5.36 -10.81 -3.23
C HIS A 143 -5.31 -10.84 -1.70
N GLY A 144 -6.31 -11.47 -1.09
CA GLY A 144 -6.34 -11.72 0.36
C GLY A 144 -5.48 -12.94 0.69
N THR A 145 -4.71 -12.83 1.77
CA THR A 145 -3.84 -13.91 2.25
C THR A 145 -3.62 -13.80 3.75
N GLU A 146 -2.94 -14.79 4.32
CA GLU A 146 -2.52 -14.81 5.72
C GLU A 146 -1.22 -14.01 5.90
N MET A 147 -1.03 -13.38 7.06
CA MET A 147 0.16 -12.57 7.37
C MET A 147 1.47 -13.35 7.24
N THR A 148 1.46 -14.66 7.48
CA THR A 148 2.61 -15.56 7.34
C THR A 148 3.11 -15.67 5.90
N ASN A 149 2.28 -15.41 4.89
CA ASN A 149 2.67 -15.48 3.48
C ASN A 149 3.30 -14.18 2.97
N VAL A 150 3.16 -13.06 3.70
CA VAL A 150 3.55 -11.72 3.24
C VAL A 150 5.02 -11.66 2.84
N ASP A 151 5.92 -12.10 3.70
CA ASP A 151 7.37 -12.06 3.44
C ASP A 151 7.73 -12.86 2.19
N SER A 152 7.15 -14.06 2.06
CA SER A 152 7.39 -14.93 0.90
C SER A 152 6.87 -14.32 -0.41
N ILE A 153 5.69 -13.69 -0.41
CA ILE A 153 5.11 -13.06 -1.60
C ILE A 153 5.95 -11.84 -2.00
N CYS A 154 6.36 -11.01 -1.04
CA CYS A 154 7.21 -9.84 -1.31
C CYS A 154 8.58 -10.22 -1.87
N LYS A 155 9.16 -11.35 -1.42
CA LYS A 155 10.50 -11.81 -1.86
C LYS A 155 10.48 -12.63 -3.13
N TYR A 156 9.54 -13.57 -3.25
CA TYR A 156 9.54 -14.63 -4.25
C TYR A 156 8.30 -14.64 -5.16
N ASN A 157 7.42 -13.64 -5.02
CA ASN A 157 6.14 -13.54 -5.71
C ASN A 157 5.12 -14.60 -5.26
N PHE A 158 3.94 -14.60 -5.87
CA PHE A 158 2.89 -15.59 -5.61
C PHE A 158 3.29 -16.97 -6.14
N ASP A 159 3.21 -18.01 -5.29
CA ASP A 159 3.56 -19.37 -5.67
C ASP A 159 2.32 -20.16 -6.13
N LEU A 160 2.30 -20.50 -7.41
CA LEU A 160 1.27 -21.33 -8.03
C LEU A 160 1.07 -22.67 -7.31
N ARG A 161 2.13 -23.26 -6.75
CA ARG A 161 2.10 -24.58 -6.11
C ARG A 161 1.42 -24.56 -4.74
N LEU A 162 1.34 -23.38 -4.13
CA LEU A 162 0.63 -23.18 -2.86
C LEU A 162 -0.87 -22.90 -3.08
N THR A 163 -1.31 -22.75 -4.33
CA THR A 163 -2.72 -22.60 -4.70
C THR A 163 -3.42 -23.96 -4.58
N GLY A 164 -4.60 -23.99 -3.95
CA GLY A 164 -5.36 -25.24 -3.73
C GLY A 164 -5.85 -25.48 -2.30
N LYS A 165 -5.54 -24.59 -1.35
CA LYS A 165 -6.15 -24.61 -0.01
C LYS A 165 -7.67 -24.34 -0.04
N HIS A 166 -8.19 -23.77 -1.14
CA HIS A 166 -9.61 -23.52 -1.38
C HIS A 166 -10.05 -24.12 -2.73
N ALA A 167 -11.36 -24.37 -2.88
CA ALA A 167 -11.93 -24.89 -4.12
C ALA A 167 -11.55 -24.01 -5.32
N SER A 168 -10.83 -24.60 -6.28
CA SER A 168 -10.35 -23.90 -7.46
C SER A 168 -11.37 -24.01 -8.59
N VAL A 169 -12.38 -23.15 -8.59
CA VAL A 169 -13.52 -23.23 -9.53
C VAL A 169 -13.16 -22.85 -10.97
N TYR A 170 -12.23 -21.90 -11.14
CA TYR A 170 -11.89 -21.31 -12.44
C TYR A 170 -10.45 -21.64 -12.90
N GLY A 171 -9.89 -22.71 -12.35
CA GLY A 171 -8.57 -23.24 -12.71
C GLY A 171 -7.58 -23.30 -11.55
N LYS A 172 -6.54 -24.11 -11.72
CA LYS A 172 -5.42 -24.31 -10.79
C LYS A 172 -4.39 -23.18 -10.93
N GLY A 173 -4.84 -21.96 -10.64
CA GLY A 173 -4.06 -20.73 -10.76
C GLY A 173 -4.07 -19.87 -9.50
N ILE A 174 -3.40 -18.73 -9.56
CA ILE A 174 -3.40 -17.71 -8.51
C ILE A 174 -4.61 -16.80 -8.72
N TYR A 175 -5.45 -16.69 -7.69
CA TYR A 175 -6.72 -15.97 -7.76
C TYR A 175 -6.56 -14.51 -7.32
N PHE A 176 -7.19 -13.63 -8.08
CA PHE A 176 -7.31 -12.21 -7.78
C PHE A 176 -8.77 -11.78 -7.89
N ALA A 177 -9.18 -10.84 -7.05
CA ALA A 177 -10.51 -10.25 -7.07
C ALA A 177 -10.46 -8.81 -7.60
N LYS A 178 -11.50 -8.41 -8.32
CA LYS A 178 -11.72 -7.02 -8.71
C LYS A 178 -11.93 -6.10 -7.49
N HIS A 179 -12.65 -6.59 -6.48
CA HIS A 179 -12.98 -5.83 -5.28
C HIS A 179 -12.26 -6.40 -4.05
N ALA A 180 -11.66 -5.53 -3.25
CA ALA A 180 -11.03 -5.86 -1.98
C ALA A 180 -12.03 -6.52 -1.00
N GLN A 181 -13.30 -6.10 -1.01
CA GLN A 181 -14.37 -6.74 -0.23
C GLN A 181 -14.48 -8.25 -0.49
N PHE A 182 -14.25 -8.70 -1.73
CA PHE A 182 -14.26 -10.13 -2.05
C PHE A 182 -12.99 -10.81 -1.55
N ALA A 183 -11.83 -10.18 -1.76
CA ALA A 183 -10.52 -10.68 -1.35
C ALA A 183 -10.40 -10.79 0.19
N ASP A 184 -11.08 -9.91 0.95
CA ASP A 184 -11.13 -9.91 2.41
C ASP A 184 -11.54 -11.27 3.00
N ARG A 185 -12.43 -12.01 2.32
CA ARG A 185 -12.86 -13.36 2.73
C ARG A 185 -11.74 -14.40 2.74
N TYR A 186 -10.64 -14.12 2.04
CA TYR A 186 -9.45 -14.96 1.97
C TYR A 186 -8.28 -14.38 2.77
N SER A 187 -8.47 -13.21 3.37
CA SER A 187 -7.51 -12.62 4.29
C SER A 187 -7.76 -13.18 5.69
N ILE A 188 -6.72 -13.74 6.30
CA ILE A 188 -6.75 -14.23 7.67
C ILE A 188 -6.00 -13.23 8.53
N GLY A 189 -6.71 -12.59 9.47
CA GLY A 189 -6.13 -11.59 10.35
C GLY A 189 -5.35 -12.19 11.51
N SER A 190 -4.42 -11.41 12.07
CA SER A 190 -3.72 -11.71 13.31
C SER A 190 -3.60 -10.46 14.17
N ARG A 191 -3.30 -10.68 15.45
CA ARG A 191 -2.83 -9.63 16.38
C ARG A 191 -1.31 -9.49 16.40
N ASP A 192 -0.61 -10.39 15.71
CA ASP A 192 0.83 -10.34 15.57
C ASP A 192 1.25 -9.11 14.76
N PRO A 193 2.42 -8.51 15.04
CA PRO A 193 2.96 -7.46 14.20
C PRO A 193 3.23 -7.98 12.79
N LEU A 194 3.05 -7.11 11.80
CA LEU A 194 3.24 -7.45 10.39
C LEU A 194 4.74 -7.67 10.10
N PRO A 195 5.17 -8.85 9.61
CA PRO A 195 6.57 -9.15 9.36
C PRO A 195 7.01 -8.52 8.02
N LEU A 196 7.31 -7.22 8.01
CA LEU A 196 7.99 -6.58 6.88
C LEU A 196 9.48 -6.44 7.18
N TYR A 197 10.31 -6.96 6.28
CA TYR A 197 11.76 -6.86 6.35
C TYR A 197 12.20 -5.39 6.30
N GLY A 198 12.88 -4.91 7.35
CA GLY A 198 13.60 -3.62 7.33
C GLY A 198 12.83 -2.36 7.73
N GLY A 199 11.61 -2.47 8.29
CA GLY A 199 10.90 -1.33 8.87
C GLY A 199 10.13 -1.69 10.14
N GLU A 200 10.05 -0.76 11.10
CA GLU A 200 9.07 -0.86 12.18
C GLU A 200 7.68 -0.76 11.55
N THR A 201 7.02 -1.90 11.34
CA THR A 201 5.60 -1.88 11.04
C THR A 201 4.90 -1.32 12.26
N ARG A 202 4.09 -0.28 12.06
CA ARG A 202 3.13 0.21 13.05
C ARG A 202 2.02 -0.84 13.22
N GLY A 203 2.39 -2.06 13.61
CA GLY A 203 1.44 -2.95 14.24
C GLY A 203 0.92 -2.19 15.46
N VAL A 204 -0.36 -1.83 15.43
CA VAL A 204 -0.98 -1.29 16.64
C VAL A 204 -0.96 -2.43 17.63
N GLN A 205 -0.13 -2.33 18.68
CA GLN A 205 0.10 -3.41 19.64
C GLN A 205 -1.26 -3.93 20.15
N GLY A 206 -1.57 -5.19 19.82
CA GLY A 206 -2.77 -5.88 20.27
C GLY A 206 -4.02 -5.76 19.37
N GLU A 207 -4.00 -4.96 18.31
CA GLU A 207 -5.16 -4.86 17.41
C GLU A 207 -5.23 -6.03 16.42
N TYR A 208 -6.46 -6.49 16.16
CA TYR A 208 -6.71 -7.49 15.15
C TYR A 208 -6.68 -6.84 13.78
N THR A 209 -5.67 -7.18 12.98
CA THR A 209 -5.50 -6.61 11.64
C THR A 209 -5.47 -7.68 10.57
N LYS A 210 -5.88 -7.30 9.37
CA LYS A 210 -5.91 -8.15 8.18
C LYS A 210 -5.04 -7.52 7.09
N VAL A 211 -4.64 -8.34 6.12
CA VAL A 211 -3.80 -7.91 4.99
C VAL A 211 -4.34 -8.33 3.64
N ILE A 212 -4.25 -7.42 2.67
CA ILE A 212 -4.56 -7.68 1.27
C ILE A 212 -3.45 -7.09 0.41
N PHE A 213 -2.99 -7.82 -0.59
CA PHE A 213 -2.14 -7.28 -1.65
C PHE A 213 -3.00 -6.60 -2.71
N LEU A 214 -2.57 -5.42 -3.16
CA LEU A 214 -2.99 -4.83 -4.42
C LEU A 214 -1.88 -5.07 -5.44
N ALA A 215 -2.10 -6.04 -6.32
CA ALA A 215 -1.13 -6.46 -7.31
C ALA A 215 -1.41 -5.82 -8.67
N ARG A 216 -0.34 -5.54 -9.42
CA ARG A 216 -0.40 -5.23 -10.84
C ARG A 216 -0.36 -6.54 -11.61
N VAL A 217 -1.37 -6.78 -12.46
CA VAL A 217 -1.57 -8.06 -13.12
C VAL A 217 -1.75 -7.85 -14.62
N ILE A 218 -0.96 -8.55 -15.44
CA ILE A 218 -1.14 -8.61 -16.89
C ILE A 218 -2.28 -9.58 -17.18
N ILE A 219 -3.40 -9.05 -17.65
CA ILE A 219 -4.63 -9.82 -17.90
C ILE A 219 -4.64 -10.37 -19.32
N GLY A 220 -4.26 -9.54 -20.30
CA GLY A 220 -4.37 -9.87 -21.72
C GLY A 220 -5.81 -10.26 -22.12
N LYS A 221 -5.94 -11.11 -23.14
CA LYS A 221 -7.23 -11.70 -23.51
C LYS A 221 -7.62 -12.75 -22.46
N SER A 222 -8.86 -12.70 -21.98
CA SER A 222 -9.40 -13.62 -20.97
C SER A 222 -10.41 -14.60 -21.55
N THR A 223 -10.55 -15.76 -20.91
CA THR A 223 -11.58 -16.79 -21.20
C THR A 223 -12.23 -17.27 -19.90
N VAL A 224 -13.41 -17.89 -19.97
CA VAL A 224 -14.05 -18.47 -18.77
C VAL A 224 -13.20 -19.64 -18.26
N GLY A 225 -12.89 -19.63 -16.97
CA GLY A 225 -12.13 -20.71 -16.34
C GLY A 225 -12.96 -21.94 -16.01
N GLN A 226 -12.29 -23.09 -15.89
CA GLN A 226 -12.86 -24.32 -15.33
C GLN A 226 -11.86 -24.95 -14.35
N ASP A 227 -12.36 -25.74 -13.42
CA ASP A 227 -11.61 -26.27 -12.29
C ASP A 227 -10.38 -27.11 -12.67
N ILE A 228 -10.45 -27.86 -13.77
CA ILE A 228 -9.36 -28.69 -14.30
C ILE A 228 -8.26 -27.88 -15.01
N TYR A 229 -8.51 -26.61 -15.33
CA TYR A 229 -7.59 -25.82 -16.14
C TYR A 229 -6.26 -25.60 -15.42
N ARG A 230 -5.16 -25.88 -16.12
CA ARG A 230 -3.78 -25.60 -15.69
C ARG A 230 -3.13 -24.44 -16.45
N LYS A 231 -3.84 -23.94 -17.47
CA LYS A 231 -3.56 -22.75 -18.29
C LYS A 231 -4.88 -22.28 -18.89
N PRO A 232 -4.99 -21.02 -19.37
CA PRO A 232 -6.25 -20.49 -19.90
C PRO A 232 -6.86 -21.32 -21.03
N ASP A 233 -6.05 -21.70 -22.03
CA ASP A 233 -6.46 -22.58 -23.13
C ASP A 233 -6.08 -24.03 -22.82
N HIS A 234 -6.67 -24.59 -21.76
CA HIS A 234 -6.39 -25.97 -21.34
C HIS A 234 -6.71 -26.97 -22.47
N GLY A 235 -5.79 -27.91 -22.73
CA GLY A 235 -5.94 -28.91 -23.80
C GLY A 235 -5.59 -28.42 -25.22
N SER A 236 -5.39 -27.12 -25.44
CA SER A 236 -4.91 -26.58 -26.72
C SER A 236 -3.38 -26.55 -26.80
N SER A 237 -2.81 -26.73 -27.98
CA SER A 237 -1.38 -26.49 -28.24
C SER A 237 -1.06 -24.99 -28.27
N GLU A 238 -1.97 -24.18 -28.77
CA GLU A 238 -1.86 -22.72 -28.83
C GLU A 238 -2.44 -22.08 -27.56
N ASN A 239 -1.85 -20.95 -27.15
CA ASN A 239 -2.28 -20.19 -25.98
C ASN A 239 -2.59 -18.74 -26.39
N THR A 240 -3.84 -18.51 -26.74
CA THR A 240 -4.41 -17.24 -27.17
C THR A 240 -4.92 -16.38 -26.00
N HIS A 241 -5.21 -17.00 -24.85
CA HIS A 241 -5.64 -16.35 -23.62
C HIS A 241 -4.55 -16.36 -22.54
N TYR A 242 -4.56 -15.36 -21.68
CA TYR A 242 -3.51 -15.11 -20.67
C TYR A 242 -4.05 -15.14 -19.24
N SER A 243 -5.37 -15.20 -19.09
CA SER A 243 -6.07 -15.29 -17.82
C SER A 243 -7.38 -16.04 -17.98
N CYS A 244 -7.83 -16.65 -16.89
CA CYS A 244 -9.21 -17.11 -16.76
C CYS A 244 -10.02 -16.15 -15.91
N VAL A 245 -11.32 -16.08 -16.15
CA VAL A 245 -12.27 -15.26 -15.38
C VAL A 245 -13.53 -16.05 -15.03
N ASP A 246 -14.32 -15.52 -14.11
CA ASP A 246 -15.65 -16.03 -13.77
C ASP A 246 -16.71 -15.70 -14.83
N ASP A 247 -16.67 -14.48 -15.37
CA ASP A 247 -17.54 -14.00 -16.44
C ASP A 247 -16.75 -13.08 -17.38
N VAL A 248 -16.82 -13.32 -18.70
CA VAL A 248 -16.01 -12.55 -19.68
C VAL A 248 -16.52 -11.11 -19.85
N ASN A 249 -17.82 -10.88 -19.65
CA ASN A 249 -18.43 -9.56 -19.83
C ASN A 249 -18.26 -8.70 -18.58
N HIS A 250 -18.37 -9.30 -17.39
CA HIS A 250 -18.30 -8.62 -16.10
C HIS A 250 -17.42 -9.37 -15.09
N PRO A 251 -16.10 -9.49 -15.37
CA PRO A 251 -15.21 -10.30 -14.55
C PRO A 251 -15.05 -9.70 -13.15
N LYS A 252 -15.25 -10.52 -12.13
CA LYS A 252 -14.99 -10.20 -10.71
C LYS A 252 -13.81 -10.98 -10.17
N ILE A 253 -13.50 -12.12 -10.77
CA ILE A 253 -12.39 -13.01 -10.40
C ILE A 253 -11.49 -13.18 -11.62
N PHE A 254 -10.19 -13.12 -11.37
CA PHE A 254 -9.16 -13.38 -12.37
C PHE A 254 -8.23 -14.48 -11.85
N VAL A 255 -7.93 -15.46 -12.69
CA VAL A 255 -7.03 -16.57 -12.39
C VAL A 255 -5.84 -16.50 -13.32
N ILE A 256 -4.65 -16.41 -12.72
CA ILE A 256 -3.38 -16.25 -13.41
C ILE A 256 -2.52 -17.50 -13.20
N PHE A 257 -1.95 -18.02 -14.28
CA PHE A 257 -1.24 -19.29 -14.28
C PHE A 257 0.29 -19.13 -14.36
N ASP A 258 0.78 -17.93 -14.70
CA ASP A 258 2.21 -17.59 -14.71
C ASP A 258 2.48 -16.47 -13.69
N PRO A 259 3.20 -16.74 -12.59
CA PRO A 259 3.57 -15.71 -11.61
C PRO A 259 4.27 -14.49 -12.20
N ASN A 260 4.97 -14.63 -13.33
CA ASN A 260 5.66 -13.53 -13.99
C ASN A 260 4.69 -12.50 -14.59
N GLN A 261 3.39 -12.81 -14.70
CA GLN A 261 2.34 -11.85 -15.06
C GLN A 261 1.92 -10.95 -13.89
N ILE A 262 2.48 -11.15 -12.70
CA ILE A 262 2.04 -10.50 -11.47
C ILE A 262 3.20 -9.75 -10.82
N TYR A 263 2.93 -8.55 -10.36
CA TYR A 263 3.80 -7.81 -9.46
C TYR A 263 3.01 -7.39 -8.21
N PRO A 264 3.39 -7.84 -6.99
CA PRO A 264 2.75 -7.36 -5.77
C PRO A 264 3.18 -5.90 -5.55
N GLU A 265 2.31 -4.94 -5.88
CA GLU A 265 2.67 -3.52 -5.94
C GLU A 265 2.53 -2.83 -4.57
N TYR A 266 1.43 -3.13 -3.87
CA TYR A 266 1.17 -2.62 -2.51
C TYR A 266 0.68 -3.73 -1.58
N LEU A 267 1.06 -3.62 -0.32
CA LEU A 267 0.46 -4.35 0.80
C LEU A 267 -0.39 -3.39 1.60
N ILE A 268 -1.66 -3.74 1.82
CA ILE A 268 -2.62 -2.94 2.57
C ILE A 268 -2.92 -3.67 3.87
N GLN A 269 -2.67 -3.02 5.00
CA GLN A 269 -3.07 -3.47 6.32
C GLN A 269 -4.29 -2.67 6.78
N TYR A 270 -5.29 -3.35 7.32
CA TYR A 270 -6.54 -2.73 7.75
C TYR A 270 -7.12 -3.42 8.98
N THR A 271 -8.04 -2.75 9.65
CA THR A 271 -8.72 -3.29 10.84
C THR A 271 -9.57 -4.51 10.47
N GLY A 272 -9.38 -5.61 11.21
CA GLY A 272 -10.24 -6.78 11.10
C GLY A 272 -11.50 -6.60 11.95
N ARG A 273 -12.65 -7.04 11.44
CA ARG A 273 -13.89 -7.16 12.22
C ARG A 273 -14.08 -8.59 12.71
#